data_AF-A0A7C4Q0D1-F1
#
_entry.id   AF-A0A7C4Q0D1-F1
#
_cell.length_a   1.000
_cell.length_b   1.000
_cell.length_c   1.000
_cell.angle_alpha   90.00
_cell.angle_beta   90.00
_cell.angle_gamma   90.00
#
_symmetry.space_group_name_H-M   'P 1'
#
loop_
_entity.id
_entity.type
_entity.pdbx_description
1 polymer ?
#
loop_
_entity_poly.entity_id
_entity_poly.type
_entity_poly.pdbx_seq_one_letter_code
_entity_poly.pdbx_strand_id
1 'polypeptide(L)'
;GAEEFLNEALNAMLENKENRVELEYFLAKTKLYLLQNDIEQAEMAAAQAIKIVEPLKNLFIRIKTFRIYSQVLKHKKEFNKALEILNMCEKLASQINSYLELAKTYYEIASIHLISGNKKKFEESIKLSLLWVEKIDDEDYINFIGRNLIT
;
A
#
# COMPACT_ATOMS: atom_id res chain seq x y z
N GLY A 1 13.09 -18.12 -11.50
CA GLY A 1 13.11 -16.62 -11.41
C GLY A 1 12.32 -16.14 -10.20
N ALA A 2 12.35 -14.86 -9.81
CA ALA A 2 11.69 -14.39 -8.57
C ALA A 2 10.19 -14.78 -8.46
N GLU A 3 9.50 -14.84 -9.60
CA GLU A 3 8.11 -15.29 -9.68
C GLU A 3 7.93 -16.80 -9.41
N GLU A 4 8.88 -17.63 -9.83
CA GLU A 4 8.90 -19.08 -9.60
C GLU A 4 9.00 -19.39 -8.10
N PHE A 5 9.90 -18.70 -7.39
CA PHE A 5 10.04 -18.84 -5.94
C PHE A 5 8.78 -18.39 -5.18
N LEU A 6 8.08 -17.34 -5.65
CA LEU A 6 6.82 -16.91 -5.06
C LEU A 6 5.71 -17.94 -5.28
N ASN A 7 5.65 -18.55 -6.47
CA ASN A 7 4.66 -19.58 -6.80
C ASN A 7 4.90 -20.87 -5.99
N GLU A 8 6.15 -21.29 -5.84
CA GLU A 8 6.53 -22.44 -5.02
C GLU A 8 6.21 -22.22 -3.54
N ALA A 9 6.54 -21.04 -3.00
CA ALA A 9 6.22 -20.68 -1.62
C ALA A 9 4.70 -20.67 -1.38
N LEU A 10 3.91 -20.14 -2.32
CA LEU A 10 2.46 -20.19 -2.23
C LEU A 10 1.94 -21.63 -2.22
N ASN A 11 2.38 -22.46 -3.16
CA ASN A 11 1.95 -23.85 -3.27
C ASN A 11 2.25 -24.67 -2.02
N ALA A 12 3.44 -24.48 -1.43
CA ALA A 12 3.82 -25.13 -0.18
C ALA A 12 3.01 -24.66 1.05
N MET A 13 2.43 -23.46 0.99
CA MET A 13 1.72 -22.84 2.11
C MET A 13 0.18 -22.93 2.00
N LEU A 14 -0.37 -23.23 0.81
CA LEU A 14 -1.80 -23.47 0.58
C LEU A 14 -2.36 -24.71 1.32
N GLU A 15 -1.49 -25.54 1.90
CA GLU A 15 -1.89 -26.59 2.84
C GLU A 15 -2.41 -26.01 4.18
N ASN A 16 -2.28 -24.70 4.41
CA ASN A 16 -2.71 -24.01 5.61
C ASN A 16 -3.90 -23.07 5.34
N LYS A 17 -5.00 -23.22 6.11
CA LYS A 17 -6.34 -22.63 5.86
C LYS A 17 -6.45 -21.11 6.02
N GLU A 18 -5.35 -20.37 6.09
CA GLU A 18 -5.39 -18.91 6.22
C GLU A 18 -5.20 -18.22 4.87
N ASN A 19 -6.26 -17.54 4.40
CA ASN A 19 -6.27 -16.62 3.25
C ASN A 19 -5.16 -15.53 3.29
N ARG A 20 -4.42 -15.44 4.40
CA ARG A 20 -3.32 -14.49 4.62
C ARG A 20 -2.12 -14.78 3.73
N VAL A 21 -1.80 -16.04 3.48
CA VAL A 21 -0.66 -16.42 2.61
C VAL A 21 -0.94 -16.00 1.16
N GLU A 22 -2.12 -16.37 0.66
CA GLU A 22 -2.56 -16.04 -0.69
C GLU A 22 -2.61 -14.52 -0.89
N LEU A 23 -3.09 -13.77 0.11
CA LEU A 23 -3.05 -12.32 0.09
C LEU A 23 -1.62 -11.77 -0.03
N GLU A 24 -0.72 -12.19 0.85
CA GLU A 24 0.67 -11.70 0.83
C GLU A 24 1.38 -12.05 -0.48
N TYR A 25 1.08 -13.20 -1.07
CA TYR A 25 1.54 -13.57 -2.40
C TYR A 25 1.08 -12.57 -3.47
N PHE A 26 -0.23 -12.26 -3.54
CA PHE A 26 -0.73 -11.31 -4.53
C PHE A 26 -0.20 -9.89 -4.31
N LEU A 27 -0.02 -9.48 -3.04
CA LEU A 27 0.62 -8.20 -2.71
C LEU A 27 2.09 -8.16 -3.15
N ALA A 28 2.83 -9.26 -3.00
CA ALA A 28 4.21 -9.37 -3.46
C ALA A 28 4.30 -9.35 -4.99
N LYS A 29 3.43 -10.10 -5.69
CA LYS A 29 3.32 -10.06 -7.16
C LYS A 29 3.02 -8.66 -7.68
N THR A 30 2.06 -7.97 -7.06
CA THR A 30 1.73 -6.59 -7.44
C THR A 30 2.96 -5.70 -7.42
N LYS A 31 3.74 -5.75 -6.34
CA LYS A 31 4.97 -4.96 -6.22
C LYS A 31 6.04 -5.37 -7.24
N LEU A 32 6.22 -6.67 -7.47
CA LEU A 32 7.17 -7.18 -8.45
C LEU A 32 6.84 -6.65 -9.85
N TYR A 33 5.58 -6.73 -10.26
CA TYR A 33 5.14 -6.24 -11.56
C TYR A 33 5.25 -4.72 -11.67
N LEU A 34 4.96 -3.96 -10.59
CA LEU A 34 5.24 -2.51 -10.57
C LEU A 34 6.72 -2.19 -10.77
N LEU A 35 7.63 -2.93 -10.14
CA LEU A 35 9.08 -2.77 -10.32
C LEU A 35 9.52 -3.11 -11.74
N GLN A 36 8.84 -4.04 -12.41
CA GLN A 36 9.06 -4.40 -13.81
C GLN A 36 8.34 -3.47 -14.79
N ASN A 37 7.58 -2.48 -14.29
CA ASN A 37 6.71 -1.61 -15.06
C ASN A 37 5.64 -2.38 -15.89
N ASP A 38 5.29 -3.60 -15.46
CA ASP A 38 4.19 -4.40 -16.01
C ASP A 38 2.89 -4.03 -15.28
N ILE A 39 2.29 -2.92 -15.71
CA ILE A 39 1.16 -2.32 -14.99
C ILE A 39 -0.12 -3.17 -15.09
N GLU A 40 -0.30 -3.91 -16.19
CA GLU A 40 -1.46 -4.78 -16.39
C GLU A 40 -1.41 -5.97 -15.42
N GLN A 41 -0.27 -6.65 -15.32
CA GLN A 41 -0.11 -7.75 -14.37
C GLN A 41 -0.17 -7.27 -12.92
N ALA A 42 0.36 -6.07 -12.63
CA ALA A 42 0.23 -5.44 -11.32
C ALA A 42 -1.24 -5.22 -10.93
N GLU A 43 -2.08 -4.74 -11.87
CA GLU A 43 -3.51 -4.55 -11.66
C GLU A 43 -4.24 -5.87 -11.42
N MET A 44 -3.96 -6.89 -12.23
CA MET A 44 -4.56 -8.22 -12.06
C MET A 44 -4.24 -8.80 -10.68
N ALA A 45 -2.98 -8.73 -10.24
CA ALA A 45 -2.56 -9.20 -8.92
C ALA A 45 -3.21 -8.39 -7.78
N ALA A 46 -3.26 -7.06 -7.90
CA ALA A 46 -3.88 -6.20 -6.91
C ALA A 46 -5.39 -6.46 -6.77
N ALA A 47 -6.08 -6.73 -7.88
CA ALA A 47 -7.51 -7.07 -7.88
C ALA A 47 -7.79 -8.38 -7.13
N GLN A 48 -6.90 -9.38 -7.24
CA GLN A 48 -7.01 -10.61 -6.45
C GLN A 48 -6.80 -10.35 -4.95
N ALA A 49 -5.78 -9.56 -4.60
CA ALA A 49 -5.55 -9.16 -3.21
C ALA A 49 -6.77 -8.43 -2.60
N ILE A 50 -7.42 -7.54 -3.38
CA ILE A 50 -8.63 -6.83 -2.93
C ILE A 50 -9.78 -7.81 -2.64
N LYS A 51 -10.05 -8.76 -3.54
CA LYS A 51 -11.11 -9.77 -3.34
C LYS A 51 -10.91 -10.57 -2.05
N ILE A 52 -9.66 -10.89 -1.72
CA ILE A 52 -9.32 -11.63 -0.50
C ILE A 52 -9.51 -10.75 0.74
N VAL A 53 -9.13 -9.47 0.68
CA VAL A 53 -9.14 -8.59 1.86
C VAL A 53 -10.51 -8.00 2.18
N GLU A 54 -11.39 -7.88 1.20
CA GLU A 54 -12.71 -7.24 1.33
C GLU A 54 -13.61 -7.88 2.41
N PRO A 55 -13.72 -9.23 2.53
CA PRO A 55 -14.48 -9.84 3.61
C PRO A 55 -13.75 -9.82 4.98
N LEU A 56 -12.47 -9.44 5.03
CA LEU A 56 -11.70 -9.47 6.28
C LEU A 56 -12.03 -8.28 7.18
N LYS A 57 -12.27 -8.56 8.46
CA LYS A 57 -12.46 -7.51 9.48
C LYS A 57 -11.16 -6.81 9.88
N ASN A 58 -10.01 -7.32 9.45
CA ASN A 58 -8.71 -6.77 9.81
C ASN A 58 -8.43 -5.48 9.03
N LEU A 59 -8.63 -4.34 9.68
CA LEU A 59 -8.48 -3.02 9.06
C LEU A 59 -7.03 -2.71 8.65
N PHE A 60 -6.02 -3.18 9.41
CA PHE A 60 -4.62 -3.01 9.04
C PHE A 60 -4.28 -3.65 7.69
N ILE A 61 -4.74 -4.88 7.48
CA ILE A 61 -4.50 -5.60 6.23
C ILE A 61 -5.23 -4.92 5.07
N ARG A 62 -6.45 -4.39 5.29
CA ARG A 62 -7.19 -3.59 4.30
C ARG A 62 -6.42 -2.33 3.90
N ILE A 63 -5.92 -1.55 4.87
CA ILE A 63 -5.12 -0.35 4.60
C ILE A 63 -3.88 -0.69 3.77
N LYS A 64 -3.13 -1.73 4.15
CA LYS A 64 -1.94 -2.16 3.40
C LYS A 64 -2.28 -2.52 1.95
N THR A 65 -3.36 -3.27 1.75
CA THR A 65 -3.81 -3.71 0.42
C THR A 65 -4.27 -2.54 -0.44
N PHE A 66 -5.09 -1.65 0.12
CA PHE A 66 -5.58 -0.45 -0.56
C PHE A 66 -4.45 0.53 -0.92
N ARG A 67 -3.45 0.69 -0.05
CA ARG A 67 -2.27 1.51 -0.37
C ARG A 67 -1.48 0.93 -1.54
N ILE A 68 -1.26 -0.39 -1.59
CA ILE A 68 -0.59 -1.02 -2.75
C ILE A 68 -1.43 -0.84 -4.02
N TYR A 69 -2.75 -0.98 -3.95
CA TYR A 69 -3.62 -0.71 -5.10
C TYR A 69 -3.56 0.75 -5.56
N SER A 70 -3.49 1.73 -4.65
CA SER A 70 -3.30 3.14 -5.03
C SER A 70 -1.98 3.38 -5.77
N GLN A 71 -0.93 2.60 -5.49
CA GLN A 71 0.31 2.66 -6.25
C GLN A 71 0.08 2.19 -7.70
N VAL A 72 -0.67 1.10 -7.90
CA VAL A 72 -1.07 0.66 -9.25
C VAL A 72 -1.83 1.76 -10.00
N LEU A 73 -2.84 2.36 -9.36
CA LEU A 73 -3.61 3.47 -9.93
C LEU A 73 -2.73 4.69 -10.25
N LYS A 74 -1.75 4.98 -9.38
CA LYS A 74 -0.74 6.04 -9.60
C LYS A 74 0.08 5.78 -10.86
N HIS A 75 0.57 4.55 -11.07
CA HIS A 75 1.28 4.17 -12.29
C HIS A 75 0.39 4.21 -13.54
N LYS A 76 -0.90 3.91 -13.41
CA LYS A 76 -1.91 4.08 -14.47
C LYS A 76 -2.31 5.54 -14.73
N LYS A 77 -1.77 6.50 -13.95
CA LYS A 77 -2.14 7.92 -13.97
C LYS A 77 -3.60 8.18 -13.60
N GLU A 78 -4.26 7.24 -12.93
CA GLU A 78 -5.63 7.36 -12.42
C GLU A 78 -5.62 8.07 -11.05
N PHE A 79 -5.07 9.29 -11.00
CA PHE A 79 -4.75 9.98 -9.74
C PHE A 79 -5.97 10.23 -8.84
N ASN A 80 -7.13 10.57 -9.41
CA ASN A 80 -8.33 10.82 -8.62
C ASN A 80 -8.80 9.55 -7.89
N LYS A 81 -8.81 8.40 -8.58
CA LYS A 81 -9.15 7.12 -7.96
C LYS A 81 -8.11 6.72 -6.91
N ALA A 82 -6.82 6.93 -7.19
CA ALA A 82 -5.76 6.67 -6.22
C ALA A 82 -5.97 7.47 -4.92
N LEU A 83 -6.35 8.75 -5.03
CA LEU A 83 -6.67 9.60 -3.88
C LEU A 83 -7.95 9.16 -3.16
N GLU A 84 -8.99 8.72 -3.86
CA GLU A 84 -10.20 8.15 -3.24
C GLU A 84 -9.87 6.92 -2.39
N ILE A 85 -9.05 6.01 -2.93
CA ILE A 85 -8.57 4.83 -2.19
C ILE A 85 -7.78 5.25 -0.94
N LEU A 86 -6.88 6.24 -1.06
CA LEU A 86 -6.07 6.71 0.07
C LEU A 86 -6.88 7.46 1.13
N ASN A 87 -7.94 8.17 0.74
CA ASN A 87 -8.88 8.77 1.70
C ASN A 87 -9.64 7.69 2.50
N MET A 88 -9.89 6.52 1.91
CA MET A 88 -10.39 5.37 2.67
C MET A 88 -9.34 4.83 3.63
N CYS A 89 -8.08 4.73 3.21
CA CYS A 89 -6.97 4.34 4.10
C CYS A 89 -6.86 5.27 5.31
N GLU A 90 -6.98 6.58 5.11
CA GLU A 90 -6.94 7.58 6.19
C GLU A 90 -8.06 7.36 7.22
N LYS A 91 -9.29 7.16 6.75
CA LYS A 91 -10.45 6.87 7.63
C LYS A 91 -10.23 5.59 8.42
N LEU A 92 -9.76 4.52 7.77
CA LEU A 92 -9.48 3.25 8.42
C LEU A 92 -8.33 3.36 9.43
N ALA A 93 -7.25 4.06 9.08
CA ALA A 93 -6.11 4.30 9.96
C ALA A 93 -6.51 5.12 11.20
N SER A 94 -7.41 6.10 11.03
CA SER A 94 -7.98 6.87 12.13
C SER A 94 -8.85 5.99 13.04
N GLN A 95 -9.67 5.09 12.48
CA GLN A 95 -10.51 4.17 13.26
C GLN A 95 -9.70 3.26 14.18
N ILE A 96 -8.52 2.83 13.73
CA ILE A 96 -7.60 1.99 14.53
C ILE A 96 -6.56 2.80 15.30
N ASN A 97 -6.64 4.13 15.28
CA ASN A 97 -5.68 5.06 15.90
C ASN A 97 -4.21 4.76 15.55
N SER A 98 -3.93 4.36 14.30
CA SER A 98 -2.56 4.04 13.86
C SER A 98 -1.89 5.25 13.23
N TYR A 99 -1.01 5.90 14.00
CA TYR A 99 -0.20 7.03 13.50
C TYR A 99 0.75 6.61 12.37
N LEU A 100 1.32 5.40 12.44
CA LEU A 100 2.16 4.86 11.37
C LEU A 100 1.41 4.73 10.05
N GLU A 101 0.18 4.19 10.08
CA GLU A 101 -0.60 4.04 8.85
C GLU A 101 -1.15 5.37 8.32
N LEU A 102 -1.42 6.35 9.21
CA LEU A 102 -1.71 7.73 8.82
C LEU A 102 -0.52 8.37 8.10
N ALA A 103 0.68 8.29 8.69
CA ALA A 103 1.91 8.81 8.10
C ALA A 103 2.15 8.24 6.69
N LYS A 104 2.11 6.92 6.55
CA LYS A 104 2.27 6.25 5.24
C LYS A 104 1.20 6.67 4.23
N THR A 105 -0.04 6.86 4.67
CA THR A 105 -1.14 7.26 3.79
C THR A 105 -0.91 8.68 3.25
N TYR A 106 -0.57 9.63 4.11
CA TYR A 106 -0.29 11.00 3.68
C TYR A 106 0.99 11.13 2.83
N TYR A 107 1.99 10.28 3.06
CA TYR A 107 3.16 10.20 2.18
C TYR A 107 2.78 9.77 0.75
N GLU A 108 1.91 8.78 0.59
CA GLU A 108 1.43 8.36 -0.74
C GLU A 108 0.54 9.41 -1.41
N ILE A 109 -0.32 10.09 -0.65
CA ILE A 109 -1.10 11.24 -1.15
C ILE A 109 -0.15 12.34 -1.65
N ALA A 110 0.91 12.64 -0.90
CA ALA A 110 1.93 13.59 -1.31
C ALA A 110 2.60 13.14 -2.63
N SER A 111 3.00 11.88 -2.74
CA SER A 111 3.60 11.32 -3.96
C SER A 111 2.71 11.55 -5.20
N ILE A 112 1.40 11.36 -5.08
CA ILE A 112 0.44 11.63 -6.16
C ILE A 112 0.38 13.13 -6.49
N HIS A 113 0.34 14.00 -5.48
CA HIS A 113 0.33 15.45 -5.69
C HIS A 113 1.61 15.98 -6.32
N LEU A 114 2.76 15.40 -6.01
CA LEU A 114 4.03 15.71 -6.65
C LEU A 114 3.99 15.39 -8.15
N ILE A 115 3.58 14.16 -8.51
CA ILE A 115 3.55 13.70 -9.92
C ILE A 115 2.47 14.46 -10.72
N SER A 116 1.36 14.85 -10.09
CA SER A 116 0.32 15.66 -10.73
C SER A 116 0.62 17.16 -10.77
N GLY A 117 1.79 17.60 -10.29
CA GLY A 117 2.23 19.01 -10.31
C GLY A 117 1.53 19.92 -9.29
N ASN A 118 0.77 19.37 -8.35
CA ASN A 118 0.07 20.15 -7.33
C ASN A 118 0.97 20.42 -6.12
N LYS A 119 1.92 21.35 -6.28
CA LYS A 119 2.94 21.68 -5.27
C LYS A 119 2.34 22.05 -3.90
N LYS A 120 1.27 22.85 -3.87
CA LYS A 120 0.62 23.26 -2.62
C LYS A 120 0.08 22.05 -1.84
N LYS A 121 -0.67 21.17 -2.51
CA LYS A 121 -1.23 19.97 -1.86
C LYS A 121 -0.15 18.96 -1.49
N PHE A 122 0.93 18.88 -2.27
CA PHE A 122 2.10 18.09 -1.89
C PHE A 122 2.69 18.56 -0.55
N GLU A 123 2.95 19.86 -0.38
CA GLU A 123 3.50 20.42 0.85
C GLU A 123 2.56 20.21 2.06
N GLU A 124 1.26 20.37 1.85
CA GLU A 124 0.24 20.09 2.88
C GLU A 124 0.27 18.61 3.31
N SER A 125 0.34 17.70 2.35
CA SER A 125 0.33 16.25 2.60
C SER A 125 1.63 15.78 3.27
N ILE A 126 2.79 16.33 2.88
CA ILE A 126 4.06 16.04 3.55
C ILE A 126 4.04 16.53 4.99
N LYS A 127 3.51 17.73 5.27
CA LYS A 127 3.39 18.24 6.64
C LYS A 127 2.52 17.32 7.51
N LEU A 128 1.40 16.82 6.98
CA LEU A 128 0.55 15.87 7.68
C LEU A 128 1.26 14.54 7.91
N SER A 129 1.98 14.01 6.90
CA SER A 129 2.79 12.80 7.07
C SER A 129 3.80 12.96 8.21
N LEU A 130 4.55 14.06 8.24
CA LEU A 130 5.57 14.32 9.26
C LEU A 130 4.95 14.52 10.66
N LEU A 131 3.82 15.21 10.75
CA LEU A 131 3.08 15.36 12.01
C LEU A 131 2.72 14.01 12.64
N TRP A 132 2.37 13.01 11.83
CA TRP A 132 2.07 11.67 12.34
C TRP A 132 3.33 10.87 12.67
N VAL A 133 4.43 11.10 11.95
CA VAL A 133 5.75 10.54 12.26
C VAL A 133 6.31 11.05 13.60
N GLU A 134 5.96 12.26 14.03
CA GLU A 134 6.33 12.76 15.36
C GLU A 134 5.60 12.04 16.51
N LYS A 135 4.54 11.27 16.20
CA LYS A 135 3.70 10.59 17.18
C LYS A 135 3.91 9.08 17.24
N ILE A 136 4.71 8.51 16.34
CA ILE A 136 5.06 7.08 16.36
C ILE A 136 6.25 6.83 17.30
N ASP A 137 6.34 5.62 17.84
CA ASP A 137 7.50 5.20 18.61
C ASP A 137 8.72 4.91 17.70
N ASP A 138 9.87 4.64 18.32
CA ASP A 138 11.12 4.42 17.61
C ASP A 138 11.08 3.19 16.66
N GLU A 139 10.32 2.15 17.01
CA GLU A 139 10.19 0.95 16.18
C GLU A 139 9.36 1.24 14.91
N ASP A 140 8.24 1.92 15.08
CA ASP A 140 7.39 2.38 13.98
C ASP A 140 8.11 3.44 13.12
N TYR A 141 8.96 4.27 13.72
CA TYR A 141 9.80 5.24 13.00
C TYR A 141 10.76 4.56 12.02
N ILE A 142 11.49 3.53 12.47
CA ILE A 142 12.38 2.74 11.60
C ILE A 142 11.58 2.11 10.46
N ASN A 143 10.40 1.56 10.75
CA ASN A 143 9.51 0.97 9.75
C ASN A 143 9.02 1.99 8.71
N PHE A 144 8.78 3.25 9.11
CA PHE A 144 8.43 4.33 8.19
C PHE A 144 9.60 4.69 7.27
N ILE A 145 10.78 4.92 7.84
CA ILE A 145 11.97 5.35 7.11
C ILE A 145 12.47 4.27 6.13
N GLY A 146 12.52 3.00 6.57
CA GLY A 146 13.04 1.89 5.76
C GLY A 146 12.24 1.60 4.48
N ARG A 147 10.97 2.02 4.39
CA ARG A 147 10.17 1.87 3.17
C ARG A 147 10.17 3.08 2.26
N ASN A 148 10.36 4.27 2.81
CA ASN A 148 10.27 5.53 2.05
C ASN A 148 11.63 6.03 1.54
N LEU A 149 12.75 5.46 2.01
CA LEU A 149 14.11 5.75 1.51
C LEU A 149 14.63 4.73 0.47
N ILE A 150 13.91 3.65 0.18
CA ILE A 150 14.34 2.58 -0.78
C ILE A 150 13.61 2.68 -2.14
N THR A 151 12.83 3.73 -2.36
CA THR A 151 12.20 4.10 -3.66
C THR A 151 12.74 5.43 -4.15
#